data_AF-A0A2D7ZTQ2-F1
#
_entry.id   AF-A0A2D7ZTQ2-F1
#
_cell.length_a   1.000
_cell.length_b   1.000
_cell.length_c   1.000
_cell.angle_alpha   90.00
_cell.angle_beta   90.00
_cell.angle_gamma   90.00
#
_symmetry.space_group_name_H-M   'P 1'
#
loop_
_entity.id
_entity.type
_entity.pdbx_description
1 polymer ?
#
loop_
_entity_poly.entity_id
_entity_poly.type
_entity_poly.pdbx_seq_one_letter_code
_entity_poly.pdbx_strand_id
1 'polypeptide(L)'
;MSEDEPVEEPVETPVDEAKTTPPGEDGNRAKYRLISGEDILENGEARPSTLAFLGMYVLGLLVFGIHLFFNNPPEPATDASFLTKLAANLIEWTNWESLPLGFVLLMCFVTWANRMLNISTSGRWVTLSLLFITFLP
;
A
#
# COMPACT_ATOMS: atom_id res chain seq x y z
N MET A 1 44.63 -52.29 23.17
CA MET A 1 43.58 -53.31 23.00
C MET A 1 42.30 -52.67 23.54
N SER A 2 41.41 -52.13 22.73
CA SER A 2 41.13 -52.42 21.33
C SER A 2 40.52 -51.18 20.68
N GLU A 3 41.00 -50.84 19.48
CA GLU A 3 40.35 -49.99 18.49
C GLU A 3 38.85 -50.31 18.31
N ASP A 4 38.05 -49.28 18.03
CA ASP A 4 36.88 -49.46 17.17
C ASP A 4 36.66 -48.20 16.32
N GLU A 5 36.32 -48.47 15.06
CA GLU A 5 36.56 -47.65 13.86
C GLU A 5 35.49 -46.58 13.57
N PRO A 6 35.79 -45.59 12.71
CA PRO A 6 34.85 -44.55 12.30
C PRO A 6 33.79 -45.10 11.33
N VAL A 7 32.51 -44.94 11.66
CA VAL A 7 31.41 -45.28 10.74
C VAL A 7 31.22 -44.14 9.75
N GLU A 8 31.56 -44.43 8.49
CA GLU A 8 31.37 -43.56 7.32
C GLU A 8 29.89 -43.16 7.13
N GLU A 9 29.62 -41.86 7.04
CA GLU A 9 28.35 -41.36 6.49
C GLU A 9 28.34 -41.62 4.98
N PRO A 10 27.33 -42.33 4.42
CA PRO A 10 27.23 -42.47 2.99
C PRO A 10 26.77 -41.13 2.40
N VAL A 11 27.70 -40.46 1.74
CA VAL A 11 27.42 -39.37 0.79
C VAL A 11 26.75 -39.99 -0.43
N GLU A 12 25.44 -39.85 -0.55
CA GLU A 12 24.73 -40.06 -1.81
C GLU A 12 24.59 -38.71 -2.54
N THR A 13 25.38 -38.58 -3.60
CA THR A 13 25.25 -37.58 -4.66
C THR A 13 23.95 -37.79 -5.46
N PRO A 14 23.45 -36.75 -6.15
CA PRO A 14 22.04 -36.62 -6.49
C PRO A 14 21.68 -37.54 -7.65
N VAL A 15 20.73 -38.43 -7.43
CA VAL A 15 20.08 -39.14 -8.52
C VAL A 15 19.02 -38.20 -9.09
N ASP A 16 19.37 -37.63 -10.25
CA ASP A 16 18.48 -36.96 -11.19
C ASP A 16 17.48 -37.98 -11.76
N GLU A 17 16.47 -38.32 -10.96
CA GLU A 17 15.27 -39.00 -11.46
C GLU A 17 14.26 -37.93 -11.86
N ALA A 18 14.22 -37.68 -13.17
CA ALA A 18 13.10 -37.04 -13.85
C ALA A 18 11.78 -37.73 -13.46
N LYS A 19 11.13 -37.25 -12.40
CA LYS A 19 9.80 -37.68 -12.01
C LYS A 19 8.76 -36.90 -12.81
N THR A 20 8.18 -37.64 -13.73
CA THR A 20 6.89 -37.40 -14.39
C THR A 20 5.91 -36.73 -13.44
N THR A 21 5.51 -35.50 -13.77
CA THR A 21 4.46 -34.75 -13.06
C THR A 21 3.16 -35.56 -13.05
N PRO A 22 2.66 -36.01 -11.88
CA PRO A 22 1.32 -36.55 -11.78
C PRO A 22 0.30 -35.39 -11.88
N PRO A 23 -0.94 -35.65 -12.33
CA PRO A 23 -1.97 -34.62 -12.41
C PRO A 23 -2.37 -34.22 -10.98
N GLY A 24 -2.02 -33.00 -10.57
CA GLY A 24 -2.29 -32.48 -9.22
C GLY A 24 -1.12 -31.76 -8.56
N GLU A 25 -0.06 -31.41 -9.29
CA GLU A 25 1.05 -30.64 -8.74
C GLU A 25 0.69 -29.14 -8.72
N ASP A 26 0.14 -28.68 -7.59
CA ASP A 26 -0.09 -27.26 -7.37
C ASP A 26 1.27 -26.55 -7.40
N GLY A 27 1.56 -25.77 -8.45
CA GLY A 27 2.84 -25.05 -8.61
C GLY A 27 3.19 -24.08 -7.47
N ASN A 28 2.30 -23.94 -6.49
CA ASN A 28 2.48 -23.16 -5.27
C ASN A 28 2.97 -23.99 -4.06
N ARG A 29 3.10 -25.33 -4.15
CA ARG A 29 3.62 -26.18 -3.04
C ARG A 29 5.00 -25.74 -2.54
N ALA A 30 5.86 -25.26 -3.43
CA ALA A 30 7.16 -24.72 -3.05
C ALA A 30 7.10 -23.38 -2.28
N LYS A 31 5.97 -22.65 -2.34
CA LYS A 31 5.77 -21.36 -1.64
C LYS A 31 5.30 -21.55 -0.20
N TYR A 32 4.64 -22.68 0.09
CA TYR A 32 4.11 -22.99 1.41
C TYR A 32 5.04 -23.97 2.12
N ARG A 33 5.37 -23.70 3.38
CA ARG A 33 6.06 -24.67 4.24
C ARG A 33 5.07 -25.73 4.72
N LEU A 34 4.66 -26.60 3.80
CA LEU A 34 3.71 -27.67 4.09
C LEU A 34 4.37 -28.73 4.97
N ILE A 35 3.66 -29.16 6.01
CA ILE A 35 4.03 -30.34 6.80
C ILE A 35 3.49 -31.58 6.06
N SER A 36 4.12 -32.73 6.23
CA SER A 36 3.67 -33.99 5.61
C SER A 36 2.20 -34.27 5.95
N GLY A 37 1.33 -34.30 4.93
CA GLY A 37 -0.11 -34.52 5.07
C GLY A 37 -0.99 -33.27 4.94
N GLU A 38 -0.40 -32.09 4.71
CA GLU A 38 -1.15 -30.87 4.39
C GLU A 38 -1.29 -30.69 2.87
N ASP A 39 -2.53 -30.45 2.41
CA ASP A 39 -2.85 -30.13 1.03
C ASP A 39 -3.20 -28.65 0.90
N ILE A 40 -2.82 -28.07 -0.24
CA ILE A 40 -3.18 -26.69 -0.57
C ILE A 40 -4.64 -26.72 -1.00
N LEU A 41 -5.49 -25.97 -0.29
CA LEU A 41 -6.85 -25.74 -0.77
C LEU A 41 -6.80 -25.16 -2.19
N GLU A 42 -7.64 -25.66 -3.09
CA GLU A 42 -7.75 -25.23 -4.49
C GLU A 42 -7.95 -23.70 -4.64
N ASN A 43 -8.39 -23.06 -3.55
CA ASN A 43 -8.63 -21.62 -3.37
C ASN A 43 -7.91 -21.03 -2.13
N GLY A 44 -6.84 -21.69 -1.68
CA GLY A 44 -6.00 -21.30 -0.54
C GLY A 44 -5.11 -20.07 -0.79
N GLU A 45 -4.99 -19.64 -2.04
CA GLU A 45 -4.36 -18.35 -2.37
C GLU A 45 -5.38 -17.24 -2.11
N ALA A 46 -5.28 -16.60 -0.93
CA ALA A 46 -6.14 -15.49 -0.54
C ALA A 46 -6.01 -14.34 -1.54
N ARG A 47 -6.91 -14.31 -2.53
CA ARG A 47 -6.96 -13.25 -3.52
C ARG A 47 -7.28 -11.94 -2.81
N PRO A 48 -6.55 -10.85 -3.09
CA PRO A 48 -6.80 -9.59 -2.43
C PRO A 48 -8.20 -9.08 -2.83
N SER A 49 -9.06 -8.88 -1.83
CA SER A 49 -10.44 -8.43 -2.05
C SER A 49 -10.48 -6.92 -2.33
N THR A 50 -11.38 -6.48 -3.21
CA THR A 50 -11.60 -5.04 -3.47
C THR A 50 -12.03 -4.30 -2.21
N LEU A 51 -12.78 -4.95 -1.32
CA LEU A 51 -13.20 -4.38 -0.04
C LEU A 51 -12.01 -4.19 0.91
N ALA A 52 -10.97 -5.02 0.80
CA ALA A 52 -9.74 -4.84 1.57
C ALA A 52 -8.97 -3.56 1.17
N PHE A 53 -9.27 -2.99 -0.01
CA PHE A 53 -8.71 -1.71 -0.47
C PHE A 53 -9.65 -0.52 -0.29
N LEU A 54 -10.78 -0.67 0.42
CA LEU A 54 -11.75 0.42 0.61
C LEU A 54 -11.10 1.70 1.13
N GLY A 55 -10.18 1.59 2.10
CA GLY A 55 -9.44 2.74 2.62
C GLY A 55 -8.63 3.47 1.54
N MET A 56 -8.03 2.74 0.59
CA MET A 56 -7.28 3.34 -0.51
C MET A 56 -8.20 4.10 -1.48
N TYR A 57 -9.40 3.59 -1.76
CA TYR A 57 -10.36 4.30 -2.60
C TYR A 57 -10.89 5.56 -1.94
N VAL A 58 -11.22 5.51 -0.64
CA VAL A 58 -11.65 6.68 0.12
C VAL A 58 -10.54 7.73 0.17
N LEU A 59 -9.29 7.32 0.42
CA LEU A 59 -8.14 8.21 0.38
C LEU A 59 -7.94 8.81 -1.02
N GLY A 60 -8.05 8.01 -2.07
CA GLY A 60 -7.94 8.48 -3.46
C GLY A 60 -9.01 9.51 -3.79
N LEU A 61 -10.27 9.28 -3.40
CA LEU A 61 -11.36 10.24 -3.56
C LEU A 61 -11.15 11.52 -2.76
N LEU A 62 -10.64 11.42 -1.53
CA LEU A 62 -10.29 12.58 -0.72
C LEU A 62 -9.23 13.44 -1.41
N VAL A 63 -8.13 12.83 -1.85
CA VAL A 63 -7.03 13.52 -2.55
C VAL A 63 -7.55 14.13 -3.85
N PHE A 64 -8.29 13.38 -4.65
CA PHE A 64 -8.91 13.89 -5.88
C PHE A 64 -9.84 15.08 -5.62
N GLY A 65 -10.67 15.00 -4.57
CA GLY A 65 -11.55 16.09 -4.16
C GLY A 65 -10.79 17.36 -3.77
N ILE A 66 -9.64 17.22 -3.10
CA ILE A 66 -8.76 18.36 -2.79
C ILE A 66 -8.22 19.00 -4.09
N HIS A 67 -7.77 18.20 -5.06
CA HIS A 67 -7.28 18.74 -6.34
C HIS A 67 -8.40 19.47 -7.09
N LEU A 68 -9.60 18.89 -7.16
CA LEU A 68 -10.76 19.56 -7.77
C LEU A 68 -11.11 20.87 -7.05
N PHE A 69 -11.04 20.90 -5.72
CA PHE A 69 -11.34 22.09 -4.93
C PHE A 69 -10.33 23.22 -5.19
N PHE A 70 -9.04 22.92 -5.28
CA PHE A 70 -8.01 23.93 -5.55
C PHE A 70 -7.95 24.34 -7.02
N ASN A 71 -8.30 23.44 -7.95
CA ASN A 71 -8.40 23.77 -9.37
C ASN A 71 -9.69 24.53 -9.72
N ASN A 72 -10.71 24.46 -8.87
CA ASN A 72 -12.00 25.12 -9.09
C ASN A 72 -12.55 25.69 -7.77
N PRO A 73 -11.86 26.68 -7.18
CA PRO A 73 -12.22 27.21 -5.86
C PRO A 73 -13.61 27.87 -5.93
N PRO A 74 -14.54 27.52 -5.02
CA PRO A 74 -15.84 28.15 -4.99
C PRO A 74 -15.70 29.62 -4.55
N GLU A 75 -16.35 30.53 -5.27
CA GLU A 75 -16.46 31.92 -4.82
C GLU A 75 -17.34 31.97 -3.57
N PRO A 76 -16.87 32.58 -2.46
CA PRO A 76 -17.67 32.69 -1.26
C PRO A 76 -18.88 33.59 -1.52
N ALA A 77 -20.09 33.09 -1.23
CA ALA A 77 -21.30 33.90 -1.27
C ALA A 77 -21.18 35.14 -0.35
N THR A 78 -21.87 36.22 -0.69
CA THR A 78 -21.80 37.49 0.06
C THR A 78 -22.25 37.36 1.52
N ASP A 79 -23.11 36.38 1.82
CA ASP A 79 -23.63 36.02 3.13
C ASP A 79 -22.90 34.84 3.80
N ALA A 80 -21.79 34.36 3.22
CA ALA A 80 -21.04 33.24 3.76
C ALA A 80 -20.55 33.50 5.21
N SER A 81 -20.53 32.42 6.00
CA SER A 81 -20.04 32.45 7.38
C SER A 81 -18.60 32.99 7.46
N PHE A 82 -18.24 33.60 8.59
CA PHE A 82 -16.90 34.14 8.80
C PHE A 82 -15.80 33.09 8.53
N LEU A 83 -16.02 31.83 8.91
CA LEU A 83 -15.07 30.74 8.68
C LEU A 83 -14.88 30.45 7.19
N THR A 84 -15.95 30.49 6.39
CA THR A 84 -15.85 30.28 4.94
C THR A 84 -15.13 31.43 4.25
N LYS A 85 -15.40 32.67 4.68
CA LYS A 85 -14.69 33.86 4.17
C LYS A 85 -13.22 33.86 4.58
N LEU A 86 -12.91 33.45 5.81
CA LEU A 86 -11.54 33.32 6.29
C LEU A 86 -10.78 32.26 5.48
N ALA A 87 -11.39 31.10 5.23
CA ALA A 87 -10.80 30.05 4.40
C ALA A 87 -10.55 30.53 2.97
N ALA A 88 -11.51 31.24 2.36
CA ALA A 88 -11.36 31.79 1.02
C ALA A 88 -10.21 32.82 0.95
N ASN A 89 -10.12 33.73 1.92
CA ASN A 89 -9.00 34.69 2.00
C ASN A 89 -7.67 33.99 2.24
N LEU A 90 -7.64 32.92 3.04
CA LEU A 90 -6.42 32.16 3.29
C LEU A 90 -5.94 31.47 2.02
N ILE A 91 -6.86 30.92 1.22
CA ILE A 91 -6.56 30.35 -0.09
C ILE A 91 -6.02 31.43 -1.00
N GLU A 92 -6.70 32.57 -1.17
CA GLU A 92 -6.25 33.68 -2.01
C GLU A 92 -4.86 34.18 -1.60
N TRP A 93 -4.60 34.28 -0.29
CA TRP A 93 -3.30 34.73 0.22
C TRP A 93 -2.18 33.68 0.04
N THR A 94 -2.52 32.39 0.09
CA THR A 94 -1.55 31.30 -0.08
C THR A 94 -1.46 30.78 -1.51
N ASN A 95 -2.28 31.29 -2.44
CA ASN A 95 -2.27 30.91 -3.85
C ASN A 95 -1.14 31.65 -4.59
N TRP A 96 0.10 31.24 -4.30
CA TRP A 96 1.26 31.74 -5.03
C TRP A 96 1.24 31.18 -6.45
N GLU A 97 1.53 32.04 -7.43
CA GLU A 97 1.54 31.78 -8.88
C GLU A 97 2.36 30.53 -9.31
N SER A 98 3.31 30.06 -8.49
CA SER A 98 4.16 28.90 -8.78
C SER A 98 3.88 27.66 -7.93
N LEU A 99 3.50 27.84 -6.66
CA LEU A 99 3.17 26.75 -5.73
C LEU A 99 2.10 27.24 -4.74
N PRO A 100 0.83 26.82 -4.89
CA PRO A 100 -0.21 27.17 -3.95
C PRO A 100 0.10 26.57 -2.57
N LEU A 101 0.59 27.40 -1.65
CA LEU A 101 1.01 27.01 -0.31
C LEU A 101 -0.15 26.36 0.47
N GLY A 102 -1.38 26.83 0.26
CA GLY A 102 -2.57 26.25 0.89
C GLY A 102 -2.80 24.79 0.47
N PHE A 103 -2.61 24.49 -0.81
CA PHE A 103 -2.70 23.13 -1.32
C PHE A 103 -1.62 22.24 -0.69
N VAL A 104 -0.37 22.71 -0.72
CA VAL A 104 0.79 21.97 -0.20
C VAL A 104 0.61 21.67 1.30
N LEU A 105 0.19 22.66 2.10
CA LEU A 105 -0.04 22.49 3.53
C LEU A 105 -1.17 21.50 3.81
N LEU A 106 -2.28 21.58 3.06
CA LEU A 106 -3.40 20.65 3.22
C LEU A 106 -3.01 19.22 2.84
N MET A 107 -2.30 19.04 1.72
CA MET A 107 -1.80 17.73 1.28
C MET A 107 -0.76 17.15 2.25
N CYS A 108 0.13 17.98 2.80
CA CYS A 108 1.03 17.59 3.89
C CYS A 108 0.25 17.13 5.13
N PHE A 109 -0.81 17.86 5.51
CA PHE A 109 -1.67 17.47 6.63
C PHE A 109 -2.36 16.14 6.37
N VAL A 110 -2.91 15.91 5.17
CA VAL A 110 -3.51 14.63 4.78
C VAL A 110 -2.48 13.50 4.85
N THR A 111 -1.27 13.74 4.35
CA THR A 111 -0.19 12.74 4.37
C THR A 111 0.24 12.40 5.80
N TRP A 112 0.37 13.42 6.65
CA TRP A 112 0.66 13.27 8.07
C TRP A 112 -0.46 12.52 8.80
N ALA A 113 -1.72 12.89 8.57
CA ALA A 113 -2.88 12.24 9.18
C ALA A 113 -2.97 10.76 8.74
N ASN A 114 -2.78 10.47 7.45
CA ASN A 114 -2.73 9.11 6.92
C ASN A 114 -1.62 8.27 7.58
N ARG A 115 -0.47 8.89 7.86
CA ARG A 115 0.65 8.25 8.57
C ARG A 115 0.33 8.00 10.05
N MET A 116 -0.32 8.96 10.72
CA MET A 116 -0.64 8.91 12.16
C MET A 116 -1.80 7.97 12.49
N LEU A 117 -2.84 7.93 11.66
CA LEU A 117 -3.99 7.05 11.86
C LEU A 117 -3.64 5.56 11.70
N ASN A 118 -2.46 5.25 11.13
CA ASN A 118 -1.98 3.90 10.90
C ASN A 118 -3.03 2.96 10.26
N ILE A 119 -3.84 3.51 9.36
CA ILE A 119 -4.83 2.75 8.57
C ILE A 119 -4.06 1.90 7.54
N SER A 120 -4.69 0.88 6.93
CA SER A 120 -4.07 0.06 5.87
C SER A 120 -3.45 0.86 4.70
N THR A 121 -3.77 2.15 4.60
CA THR A 121 -3.22 3.12 3.65
C THR A 121 -1.92 3.80 4.12
N SER A 122 -1.41 3.52 5.32
CA SER A 122 -0.22 4.16 5.94
C SER A 122 1.12 3.55 5.48
N GLY A 123 1.09 2.66 4.49
CA GLY A 123 2.26 1.98 3.94
C GLY A 123 3.32 2.95 3.42
N ARG A 124 4.59 2.51 3.42
CA ARG A 124 5.74 3.31 2.96
C ARG A 124 5.53 3.87 1.55
N TRP A 125 5.05 3.03 0.63
CA TRP A 125 4.79 3.41 -0.76
C TRP A 125 3.68 4.44 -0.89
N VAL A 126 2.55 4.23 -0.19
CA VAL A 126 1.42 5.16 -0.23
C VAL A 126 1.83 6.52 0.34
N THR A 127 2.55 6.54 1.45
CA THR A 127 3.03 7.80 2.06
C THR A 127 4.00 8.54 1.13
N LEU A 128 4.91 7.82 0.47
CA LEU A 128 5.82 8.41 -0.53
C LEU A 128 5.05 8.98 -1.72
N SER A 129 4.04 8.27 -2.23
CA SER A 129 3.19 8.76 -3.30
C SER A 129 2.42 10.02 -2.88
N LEU A 130 1.85 10.05 -1.67
CA LEU A 130 1.16 11.24 -1.15
C LEU A 130 2.11 12.45 -1.02
N LEU A 131 3.34 12.23 -0.53
CA LEU A 131 4.38 13.27 -0.49
C LEU A 131 4.70 13.81 -1.88
N PHE A 132 4.79 12.95 -2.89
CA PHE A 132 5.03 13.38 -4.27
C PHE A 132 3.86 14.18 -4.84
N ILE A 133 2.63 13.69 -4.64
CA ILE A 133 1.39 14.36 -5.10
C ILE A 133 1.22 15.74 -4.43
N THR A 134 1.74 15.93 -3.21
CA THR A 134 1.73 17.22 -2.52
C THR A 134 2.39 18.35 -3.32
N PHE A 135 3.31 18.03 -4.23
CA PHE A 135 3.99 18.99 -5.11
C PHE A 135 3.37 19.09 -6.51
N LEU A 136 2.20 18.47 -6.72
CA LEU A 136 1.47 18.43 -7.98
C LEU A 136 0.02 18.93 -7.79
N PRO A 137 -0.17 20.25 -7.60
CA PRO A 137 -1.48 20.88 -7.44
C PRO A 137 -2.39 20.76 -8.67
#